data_AF-A0A945UAB1-F1
#
_entry.id   AF-A0A945UAB1-F1
#
_cell.length_a   1.000
_cell.length_b   1.000
_cell.length_c   1.000
_cell.angle_alpha   90.00
_cell.angle_beta   90.00
_cell.angle_gamma   90.00
#
_symmetry.space_group_name_H-M   'P 1'
#
loop_
_entity.id
_entity.type
_entity.pdbx_description
1 polymer ?
#
loop_
_entity_poly.entity_id
_entity_poly.type
_entity_poly.pdbx_seq_one_letter_code
_entity_poly.pdbx_strand_id
1 'polypeptide(L)'
;MSPSSKCQECGTSVDSLPTVIEYQGQEIFLFDPVICNLCLHKLCESHSTECANCGGCIPPYSQVGVLKGDAGRNQTIHMTTTCNTAGSAFYGYWGKGQLRDFVQIEACS
;
A
#
# COMPACT_ATOMS: atom_id res chain seq x y z
N MET A 1 -1.34 -22.57 20.78
CA MET A 1 -0.20 -21.92 20.10
C MET A 1 -0.62 -21.65 18.67
N SER A 2 -0.78 -20.38 18.29
CA SER A 2 -1.00 -20.01 16.89
C SER A 2 0.22 -20.49 16.08
N PRO A 3 0.05 -21.01 14.84
CA PRO A 3 1.20 -21.40 14.03
C PRO A 3 2.12 -20.19 13.87
N SER A 4 3.43 -20.36 14.12
CA SER A 4 4.40 -19.30 13.85
C SER A 4 4.39 -19.03 12.35
N SER A 5 3.80 -17.92 11.93
CA SER A 5 3.85 -17.52 10.53
C SER A 5 5.27 -17.06 10.21
N LYS A 6 5.84 -17.52 9.10
CA LYS A 6 7.19 -17.12 8.67
C LYS A 6 7.11 -15.90 7.78
N CYS A 7 8.06 -14.98 7.94
CA CYS A 7 8.24 -13.83 7.06
C CYS A 7 8.47 -14.32 5.63
N GLN A 8 7.69 -13.82 4.67
CA GLN A 8 7.79 -14.21 3.27
C GLN A 8 9.04 -13.63 2.58
N GLU A 9 9.68 -12.61 3.15
CA GLU A 9 10.93 -12.05 2.60
C GLU A 9 12.18 -12.79 3.06
N CYS A 10 12.28 -13.12 4.36
CA CYS A 10 13.53 -13.64 4.96
C CYS A 10 13.39 -15.00 5.66
N GLY A 11 12.16 -15.53 5.78
CA GLY A 11 11.89 -16.83 6.41
C GLY A 11 11.93 -16.84 7.94
N THR A 12 12.32 -15.74 8.61
CA THR A 12 12.30 -15.63 10.08
C THR A 12 10.87 -15.75 10.63
N SER A 13 10.71 -16.32 11.82
CA SER A 13 9.43 -16.36 12.51
C SER A 13 8.89 -14.95 12.78
N VAL A 14 7.59 -14.77 12.59
CA VAL A 14 6.83 -13.57 12.96
C VAL A 14 5.96 -13.93 14.14
N ASP A 15 6.18 -13.23 15.25
CA ASP A 15 5.57 -13.57 16.54
C ASP A 15 4.10 -13.14 16.64
N SER A 16 3.69 -12.12 15.87
CA SER A 16 2.34 -11.59 15.87
C SER A 16 1.95 -10.95 14.53
N LEU A 17 0.68 -11.05 14.17
CA LEU A 17 0.06 -10.30 13.09
C LEU A 17 -1.02 -9.35 13.66
N PRO A 18 -1.25 -8.18 13.04
CA PRO A 18 -0.49 -7.63 11.93
C PRO A 18 0.95 -7.29 12.34
N THR A 19 1.85 -7.23 11.37
CA THR A 19 3.14 -6.60 11.60
C THR A 19 2.92 -5.09 11.68
N VAL A 20 3.29 -4.51 12.81
CA VAL A 20 3.16 -3.07 13.05
C VAL A 20 4.55 -2.42 12.98
N ILE A 21 4.65 -1.35 12.18
CA ILE A 21 5.83 -0.48 12.12
C ILE A 21 5.38 0.99 12.13
N GLU A 22 6.29 1.89 12.50
CA GLU A 22 6.15 3.32 12.23
C GLU A 22 7.10 3.71 11.10
N TYR A 23 6.59 4.35 10.05
CA TYR A 23 7.40 4.79 8.91
C TYR A 23 6.97 6.20 8.47
N GLN A 24 7.93 7.12 8.42
CA GLN A 24 7.69 8.54 8.09
C GLN A 24 6.54 9.19 8.90
N GLY A 25 6.45 8.86 10.20
CA GLY A 25 5.42 9.39 11.10
C GLY A 25 4.03 8.78 10.90
N GLN A 26 3.91 7.68 10.15
CA GLN A 26 2.67 6.93 9.97
C GLN A 26 2.80 5.53 10.56
N GLU A 27 1.77 5.10 11.29
CA GLU A 27 1.66 3.73 11.78
C GLU A 27 1.10 2.82 10.68
N ILE A 28 1.80 1.73 10.37
CA ILE A 28 1.45 0.78 9.31
C ILE A 28 1.07 -0.55 9.94
N PHE A 29 -0.09 -1.07 9.57
CA PHE A 29 -0.60 -2.37 10.01
C PHE A 29 -0.67 -3.32 8.81
N LEU A 30 0.28 -4.25 8.70
CA LEU A 30 0.30 -5.23 7.63
C LEU A 30 -0.23 -6.58 8.09
N PHE A 31 -1.42 -6.96 7.61
CA PHE A 31 -2.06 -8.24 7.90
C PHE A 31 -1.64 -9.36 6.93
N ASP A 32 -1.48 -9.02 5.65
CA ASP A 32 -1.03 -9.92 4.59
C ASP A 32 -0.27 -9.09 3.52
N PRO A 33 0.88 -9.56 3.02
CA PRO A 33 1.57 -10.81 3.38
C PRO A 33 2.21 -10.78 4.78
N VAL A 34 2.55 -11.96 5.30
CA VAL A 34 3.30 -12.10 6.57
C VAL A 34 4.73 -11.63 6.36
N ILE A 35 5.07 -10.42 6.82
CA ILE A 35 6.41 -9.84 6.71
C ILE A 35 6.89 -9.43 8.10
N CYS A 36 8.12 -9.74 8.51
CA CYS A 36 8.65 -9.25 9.79
C CYS A 36 8.92 -7.75 9.76
N ASN A 37 8.96 -7.12 10.94
CA ASN A 37 9.16 -5.68 11.11
C ASN A 37 10.37 -5.14 10.30
N LEU A 38 11.53 -5.80 10.39
CA LEU A 38 12.74 -5.40 9.66
C LEU A 38 12.58 -5.44 8.13
N CYS A 39 11.92 -6.47 7.61
CA CYS A 39 11.67 -6.58 6.18
C CYS A 39 10.64 -5.55 5.72
N LEU A 40 9.60 -5.28 6.52
CA LEU A 40 8.59 -4.30 6.19
C LEU A 40 9.18 -2.89 6.10
N HIS A 41 10.07 -2.50 7.03
CA HIS A 41 10.81 -1.24 6.94
C HIS A 41 11.59 -1.10 5.63
N LYS A 42 12.37 -2.12 5.24
CA LYS A 42 13.14 -2.11 3.99
C LYS A 42 12.26 -2.02 2.75
N LEU A 43 11.11 -2.70 2.78
CA LEU A 43 10.14 -2.62 1.70
C LEU A 43 9.54 -1.21 1.62
N CYS A 44 9.21 -0.56 2.74
CA CYS A 44 8.77 0.83 2.74
C CYS A 44 9.85 1.77 2.17
N GLU A 45 11.11 1.61 2.56
CA GLU A 45 12.22 2.41 2.01
C GLU A 45 12.38 2.24 0.49
N SER A 46 12.22 1.01 -0.01
CA SER A 46 12.51 0.68 -1.41
C SER A 46 11.31 0.85 -2.35
N HIS A 47 10.09 0.78 -1.80
CA HIS A 47 8.88 0.56 -2.59
C HIS A 47 7.68 1.41 -2.18
N SER A 48 7.78 2.24 -1.14
CA SER A 48 6.74 3.24 -0.90
C SER A 48 6.69 4.25 -2.05
N THR A 49 5.50 4.80 -2.28
CA THR A 49 5.28 5.91 -3.21
C THR A 49 4.63 7.07 -2.49
N GLU A 50 4.69 8.26 -3.08
CA GLU A 50 4.00 9.43 -2.57
C GLU A 50 2.56 9.47 -3.07
N CYS A 51 1.63 9.86 -2.20
CA CYS A 51 0.26 10.15 -2.58
C CYS A 51 0.22 11.45 -3.38
N ALA A 52 -0.27 11.39 -4.62
CA ALA A 52 -0.31 12.55 -5.52
C ALA A 52 -1.22 13.70 -5.02
N ASN A 53 -2.11 13.45 -4.05
CA ASN A 53 -3.01 14.46 -3.51
C ASN A 53 -2.48 15.16 -2.25
N CYS A 54 -1.96 14.40 -1.27
CA CYS A 54 -1.56 14.96 0.03
C CYS A 54 -0.05 14.94 0.30
N GLY A 55 0.75 14.32 -0.59
CA GLY A 55 2.19 14.14 -0.40
C GLY A 55 2.58 13.11 0.67
N GLY A 56 1.60 12.45 1.31
CA GLY A 56 1.86 11.43 2.32
C GLY A 56 2.35 10.11 1.72
N CYS A 57 3.09 9.33 2.51
CA CYS A 57 3.61 8.03 2.09
C CYS A 57 2.48 7.00 1.88
N ILE A 58 2.54 6.27 0.77
CA ILE A 58 1.75 5.08 0.50
C ILE A 58 2.71 3.89 0.63
N PRO A 59 2.59 3.07 1.69
CA PRO A 59 3.45 1.92 1.86
C PRO A 59 3.12 0.80 0.86
N PRO A 60 4.07 -0.11 0.59
CA PRO A 60 3.77 -1.33 -0.15
C PRO A 60 2.63 -2.11 0.52
N TYR A 61 1.94 -2.88 -0.30
CA TYR A 61 0.76 -3.68 0.06
C TYR A 61 -0.48 -2.86 0.47
N SER A 62 -0.60 -1.64 -0.05
CA SER A 62 -1.74 -0.75 0.22
C SER A 62 -2.79 -0.82 -0.88
N GLN A 63 -4.06 -0.76 -0.51
CA GLN A 63 -5.13 -0.40 -1.45
C GLN A 63 -5.04 1.09 -1.78
N VAL A 64 -5.10 1.41 -3.07
CA VAL A 64 -4.91 2.77 -3.58
C VAL A 64 -6.01 3.16 -4.56
N GLY A 65 -6.34 4.46 -4.54
CA GLY A 65 -7.04 5.08 -5.65
C GLY A 65 -6.04 5.44 -6.74
N VAL A 66 -6.51 5.56 -7.98
CA VAL A 66 -5.65 5.87 -9.13
C VAL A 66 -6.24 7.02 -9.94
N LEU A 67 -5.49 8.11 -10.03
CA LEU A 67 -5.81 9.23 -10.90
C LEU A 67 -5.13 9.01 -12.26
N LYS A 68 -5.86 9.25 -13.36
CA LYS A 68 -5.24 9.38 -14.68
C LYS A 68 -4.57 10.74 -14.75
N GLY A 69 -3.24 10.77 -14.64
CA GLY A 69 -2.47 12.00 -14.80
C GLY A 69 -2.32 12.39 -16.27
N ASP A 70 -1.80 13.60 -16.49
CA ASP A 70 -1.46 14.09 -17.82
C ASP A 70 -0.41 13.20 -18.50
N ALA A 71 -0.47 13.12 -19.83
CA ALA A 71 0.35 12.23 -20.66
C ALA A 71 0.16 10.71 -20.41
N GLY A 72 -0.96 10.30 -19.80
CA GLY A 72 -1.34 8.89 -19.67
C GLY A 72 -0.60 8.13 -18.57
N ARG A 73 0.05 8.84 -17.63
CA ARG A 73 0.67 8.23 -16.46
C ARG A 73 -0.31 8.18 -15.29
N ASN A 74 -0.51 6.98 -14.76
CA ASN A 74 -1.32 6.78 -13.56
C ASN A 74 -0.60 7.34 -12.34
N GLN A 75 -1.32 8.06 -11.50
CA GLN A 75 -0.86 8.59 -10.21
C GLN A 75 -1.61 7.88 -9.08
N THR A 76 -0.90 7.49 -8.03
CA THR A 76 -1.48 6.77 -6.89
C THR A 76 -1.87 7.73 -5.78
N ILE A 77 -3.04 7.51 -5.18
CA ILE A 77 -3.54 8.28 -4.04
C ILE A 77 -4.01 7.36 -2.92
N HIS A 78 -4.04 7.87 -1.69
CA HIS A 78 -4.61 7.13 -0.56
C HIS A 78 -6.11 6.88 -0.76
N MET A 79 -6.57 5.73 -0.26
CA MET A 79 -7.99 5.39 -0.16
C MET A 79 -8.65 6.00 1.08
N THR A 80 -8.55 7.34 1.22
CA THR A 80 -9.18 8.09 2.31
C THR A 80 -10.19 9.09 1.75
N THR A 81 -11.17 9.51 2.54
CA THR A 81 -12.15 10.52 2.11
C THR A 81 -11.52 11.86 1.70
N THR A 82 -10.35 12.18 2.27
CA THR A 82 -9.58 13.39 1.95
C THR A 82 -8.80 13.28 0.64
N CYS A 83 -8.28 12.10 0.29
CA CYS A 83 -7.48 11.91 -0.92
C CYS A 83 -8.28 11.39 -2.10
N ASN A 84 -9.35 10.64 -1.83
CA ASN A 84 -10.21 10.02 -2.82
C ASN A 84 -11.48 10.84 -3.06
N THR A 85 -11.37 12.17 -3.22
CA THR A 85 -12.52 13.06 -3.40
C THR A 85 -13.41 12.56 -4.55
N ALA A 86 -14.55 11.96 -4.20
CA ALA A 86 -15.76 11.63 -4.97
C ALA A 86 -15.67 11.15 -6.45
N GLY A 87 -14.52 10.77 -7.01
CA GLY A 87 -14.45 10.56 -8.46
C GLY A 87 -13.27 9.79 -9.05
N SER A 88 -12.47 9.08 -8.25
CA SER A 88 -11.56 8.10 -8.84
C SER A 88 -12.37 6.86 -9.22
N ALA A 89 -12.75 6.74 -10.49
CA ALA A 89 -13.31 5.49 -11.02
C ALA A 89 -12.32 4.32 -10.96
N PHE A 90 -11.03 4.60 -10.70
CA PHE A 90 -9.96 3.63 -10.80
C PHE A 90 -9.37 3.30 -9.43
N TYR A 91 -9.14 2.02 -9.22
CA TYR A 91 -8.60 1.47 -8.00
C TYR A 91 -7.51 0.46 -8.34
N GLY A 92 -6.61 0.23 -7.39
CA GLY A 92 -5.65 -0.85 -7.52
C GLY A 92 -4.93 -1.13 -6.21
N TYR A 93 -3.94 -1.99 -6.32
CA TYR A 93 -3.12 -2.43 -5.22
C TYR A 93 -1.67 -2.01 -5.44
N TRP A 94 -1.13 -1.22 -4.52
CA TRP A 94 0.28 -0.86 -4.55
C TRP A 94 1.10 -1.99 -3.95
N GLY A 95 1.79 -2.77 -4.78
CA GLY A 95 2.65 -3.86 -4.33
C GLY A 95 4.06 -3.37 -3.96
N LYS A 96 5.09 -4.11 -4.38
CA LYS A 96 6.50 -3.70 -4.25
C LYS A 96 6.91 -2.72 -5.37
N GLY A 97 6.40 -1.49 -5.32
CA GLY A 97 6.77 -0.43 -6.28
C GLY A 97 6.04 -0.49 -7.62
N GLN A 98 4.96 -1.28 -7.69
CA GLN A 98 4.15 -1.45 -8.88
C GLN A 98 2.67 -1.42 -8.52
N LEU A 99 1.89 -0.71 -9.34
CA LEU A 99 0.43 -0.77 -9.31
C LEU A 99 -0.04 -2.08 -9.94
N ARG A 100 -0.85 -2.82 -9.20
CA ARG A 100 -1.46 -4.11 -9.58
C ARG A 100 -2.96 -4.04 -9.47
N ASP A 101 -3.65 -5.05 -10.00
CA ASP A 101 -5.10 -5.23 -9.88
C ASP A 101 -5.88 -3.96 -10.22
N PHE A 102 -5.46 -3.29 -11.29
CA PHE A 102 -6.04 -2.04 -11.73
C PHE A 102 -7.44 -2.27 -12.28
N VAL A 103 -8.45 -1.72 -11.61
CA VAL A 103 -9.86 -1.89 -11.95
C VAL A 103 -10.51 -0.52 -12.12
N GLN A 104 -11.34 -0.37 -13.15
CA GLN A 104 -12.28 0.74 -13.28
C GLN A 104 -13.67 0.26 -12.80
N ILE A 105 -14.19 0.83 -11.72
CA ILE A 105 -15.44 0.36 -11.08
C ILE A 105 -16.66 1.12 -11.59
N GLU A 106 -16.58 2.44 -11.78
CA GLU A 106 -17.74 3.23 -12.22
C GLU A 106 -17.39 4.17 -13.40
N ALA A 107 -17.96 3.89 -14.56
CA ALA A 107 -18.18 4.92 -15.56
C ALA A 107 -19.60 5.44 -15.33
N CYS A 108 -19.76 6.48 -14.51
CA CYS A 108 -21.04 7.17 -14.45
C CYS A 108 -21.31 7.75 -15.84
N SER A 109 -22.37 7.26 -16.48
CA SER A 109 -22.96 7.80 -17.71
C SER A 109 -23.77 9.05 -17.43
#